data_AF-C3Z928-F1
#
_entry.id   AF-C3Z928-F1
#
_cell.length_a   1.000
_cell.length_b   1.000
_cell.length_c   1.000
_cell.angle_alpha   90.00
_cell.angle_beta   90.00
_cell.angle_gamma   90.00
#
_symmetry.space_group_name_H-M   'P 1'
#
loop_
_entity.id
_entity.type
_entity.pdbx_description
1 polymer ?
#
loop_
_entity_poly.entity_id
_entity_poly.type
_entity_poly.pdbx_seq_one_letter_code
_entity_poly.pdbx_strand_id
1 'polypeptide(L)'
;MSSGDDPECVTSTATNGHHGHCVTVESCPYAYYVSGKCPSYGFHVKCCYSCHLGGCQTESSSQIYFHSQTFESLGIRGFVGDVLRWAVEEGQKAGIEVWAWFEYGLMASWSSSPTVPAFSTAAHNRGWMRGEANGYWWMDAGNTEVLDFLAGMMQDALDNYPGLAGVQLDDHFAQPSQLGTDLVLTMTNAARRILGQVSGRVSFSPIVPTSLSVNGYNVDWVSWVKEDIGFHEYVPQ
;
A
#
# COMPACT_ATOMS: atom_id res chain seq x y z
N MET A 1 -31.70 30.75 18.14
CA MET A 1 -31.72 29.27 18.24
C MET A 1 -30.29 28.85 18.46
N SER A 2 -29.98 28.16 19.56
CA SER A 2 -28.60 27.93 20.01
C SER A 2 -27.78 27.20 18.95
N SER A 3 -26.63 27.79 18.62
CA SER A 3 -25.57 27.31 17.74
C SER A 3 -24.78 26.15 18.34
N GLY A 4 -25.45 25.12 18.84
CA GLY A 4 -24.81 23.94 19.41
C GLY A 4 -24.82 22.80 18.42
N ASP A 5 -23.66 22.21 18.16
CA ASP A 5 -23.51 20.95 17.43
C ASP A 5 -24.37 19.82 18.05
N ASP A 6 -24.73 18.82 17.24
CA ASP A 6 -25.53 17.68 17.68
C ASP A 6 -24.79 16.91 18.82
N PRO A 7 -25.47 16.54 19.92
CA PRO A 7 -24.90 15.73 20.99
C PRO A 7 -24.17 14.48 20.48
N GLU A 8 -24.70 13.80 19.46
CA GLU A 8 -24.07 12.61 18.88
C GLU A 8 -22.76 12.94 18.15
N CYS A 9 -22.65 14.14 17.58
CA CYS A 9 -21.43 14.60 16.93
C CYS A 9 -20.38 15.00 17.97
N VAL A 10 -20.75 15.83 18.95
CA VAL A 10 -19.80 16.36 19.94
C VAL A 10 -19.35 15.31 20.96
N THR A 11 -20.19 14.32 21.27
CA THR A 11 -19.77 13.20 22.13
C THR A 11 -19.03 12.13 21.37
N SER A 12 -19.05 12.18 20.03
CA SER A 12 -18.21 11.32 19.22
C SER A 12 -16.80 11.87 19.11
N THR A 13 -15.84 10.99 19.37
CA THR A 13 -14.42 11.31 19.34
C THR A 13 -13.77 10.52 18.22
N ALA A 14 -13.01 11.20 17.37
CA ALA A 14 -12.13 10.55 16.41
C ALA A 14 -11.00 9.82 17.15
N THR A 15 -10.30 8.91 16.48
CA THR A 15 -9.23 8.09 17.05
C THR A 15 -8.12 8.92 17.73
N ASN A 16 -7.90 10.16 17.28
CA ASN A 16 -6.92 11.10 17.84
C ASN A 16 -7.46 11.99 18.99
N GLY A 17 -8.66 11.73 19.52
CA GLY A 17 -9.22 12.52 20.62
C GLY A 17 -9.96 13.79 20.16
N HIS A 18 -9.98 14.10 18.86
CA HIS A 18 -10.67 15.28 18.35
C HIS A 18 -12.17 15.04 18.25
N HIS A 19 -12.94 16.05 18.67
CA HIS A 19 -14.38 16.05 18.55
C HIS A 19 -14.83 16.50 17.15
N GLY A 20 -15.94 15.95 16.70
CA GLY A 20 -16.56 16.36 15.44
C GLY A 20 -17.43 17.61 15.60
N HIS A 21 -17.66 18.30 14.48
CA HIS A 21 -18.59 19.42 14.38
C HIS A 21 -19.57 19.21 13.22
N CYS A 22 -20.83 19.61 13.40
CA CYS A 22 -21.87 19.46 12.40
C CYS A 22 -21.76 20.57 11.36
N VAL A 23 -21.33 20.20 10.15
CA VAL A 23 -21.20 21.12 9.00
C VAL A 23 -21.80 20.49 7.75
N THR A 24 -22.07 21.29 6.73
CA THR A 24 -22.42 20.72 5.42
C THR A 24 -21.24 19.95 4.85
N VAL A 25 -21.50 18.91 4.05
CA VAL A 25 -20.43 18.11 3.44
C VAL A 25 -19.45 18.99 2.65
N GLU A 26 -19.96 19.98 1.93
CA GLU A 26 -19.15 20.93 1.14
C GLU A 26 -18.29 21.86 2.01
N SER A 27 -18.71 22.11 3.26
CA SER A 27 -17.97 22.94 4.21
C SER A 27 -16.95 22.14 5.04
N CYS A 28 -16.89 20.81 4.89
CA CYS A 28 -15.87 19.99 5.52
C CYS A 28 -14.61 20.00 4.64
N PRO A 29 -13.45 20.46 5.15
CA PRO A 29 -12.24 20.53 4.35
C PRO A 29 -11.86 19.17 3.75
N TYR A 30 -11.34 19.18 2.52
CA TYR A 30 -10.77 17.98 1.91
C TYR A 30 -9.73 17.34 2.84
N ALA A 31 -9.75 16.00 2.95
CA ALA A 31 -9.00 15.15 3.89
C ALA A 31 -9.57 15.00 5.33
N TYR A 32 -10.75 15.56 5.63
CA TYR A 32 -11.41 15.40 6.92
C TYR A 32 -12.49 14.30 6.83
N TYR A 33 -12.65 13.50 7.89
CA TYR A 33 -13.65 12.42 7.92
C TYR A 33 -15.04 12.99 8.18
N VAL A 34 -16.06 12.42 7.51
CA VAL A 34 -17.48 12.75 7.70
C VAL A 34 -18.27 11.53 8.20
N SER A 35 -19.13 11.71 9.19
CA SER A 35 -20.05 10.68 9.69
C SER A 35 -21.50 11.15 9.75
N GLY A 36 -22.44 10.20 9.88
CA GLY A 36 -23.88 10.48 9.98
C GLY A 36 -24.37 11.02 11.32
N LYS A 37 -23.47 11.39 12.24
CA LYS A 37 -23.78 11.71 13.65
C LYS A 37 -24.30 13.13 13.89
N CYS A 38 -25.07 13.67 12.94
CA CYS A 38 -25.79 14.94 13.11
C CYS A 38 -27.29 14.75 12.84
N PRO A 39 -27.97 13.80 13.51
CA PRO A 39 -29.36 13.44 13.19
C PRO A 39 -30.37 14.56 13.46
N SER A 40 -30.05 15.52 14.33
CA SER A 40 -30.88 16.71 14.56
C SER A 40 -30.89 17.68 13.39
N TYR A 41 -30.04 17.45 12.38
CA TYR A 41 -29.93 18.25 11.17
C TYR A 41 -30.41 17.47 9.94
N GLY A 42 -30.70 18.20 8.86
CA GLY A 42 -31.05 17.56 7.58
C GLY A 42 -29.90 16.72 7.02
N PHE A 43 -30.23 15.80 6.09
CA PHE A 43 -29.29 14.82 5.51
C PHE A 43 -28.00 15.40 4.91
N HIS A 44 -27.98 16.70 4.58
CA HIS A 44 -26.87 17.43 4.00
C HIS A 44 -25.84 17.92 5.03
N VAL A 45 -26.15 17.83 6.33
CA VAL A 45 -25.22 18.12 7.44
C VAL A 45 -24.65 16.81 7.96
N LYS A 46 -23.33 16.76 8.11
CA LYS A 46 -22.57 15.60 8.61
C LYS A 46 -21.63 16.04 9.73
N CYS A 47 -21.25 15.08 10.55
CA CYS A 47 -20.27 15.31 11.60
C CYS A 47 -18.86 15.24 10.98
N CYS A 48 -18.20 16.39 10.86
CA CYS A 48 -16.87 16.55 10.28
C CYS A 48 -15.82 16.59 11.40
N TYR A 49 -14.79 15.74 11.32
CA TYR A 49 -13.76 15.66 12.36
C TYR A 49 -12.53 16.46 11.99
N SER A 50 -12.06 17.31 12.91
CA SER A 50 -10.92 18.22 12.71
C SER A 50 -9.58 17.49 12.73
N CYS A 51 -9.33 16.65 11.74
CA CYS A 51 -8.16 15.79 11.68
C CYS A 51 -7.37 16.07 10.40
N HIS A 52 -6.60 17.16 10.39
CA HIS A 52 -5.68 17.46 9.30
C HIS A 52 -4.55 16.40 9.27
N LEU A 53 -4.15 15.95 8.07
CA LEU A 53 -2.97 15.11 7.82
C LEU A 53 -2.99 13.74 8.54
N GLY A 54 -3.89 12.85 8.13
CA GLY A 54 -3.88 11.43 8.54
C GLY A 54 -4.47 11.13 9.92
N GLY A 55 -5.04 12.11 10.62
CA GLY A 55 -5.45 11.99 12.03
C GLY A 55 -6.69 11.14 12.36
N CYS A 56 -7.42 10.57 11.40
CA CYS A 56 -8.52 9.64 11.72
C CYS A 56 -8.10 8.17 11.77
N GLN A 57 -6.89 7.85 11.30
CA GLN A 57 -6.27 6.54 11.43
C GLN A 57 -4.77 6.73 11.69
N THR A 58 -4.34 6.41 12.90
CA THR A 58 -2.93 6.20 13.19
C THR A 58 -2.51 4.94 12.47
N GLU A 59 -1.88 5.10 11.32
CA GLU A 59 -0.60 4.49 10.93
C GLU A 59 -0.43 4.63 9.41
N SER A 60 0.56 5.43 9.00
CA SER A 60 0.93 5.63 7.59
C SER A 60 1.35 4.33 6.88
N SER A 61 1.61 3.27 7.63
CA SER A 61 2.09 1.96 7.21
C SER A 61 0.99 0.99 6.77
N SER A 62 -0.23 1.45 6.50
CA SER A 62 -1.34 0.58 6.04
C SER A 62 -2.29 1.28 5.07
N GLN A 63 -1.78 2.24 4.31
CA GLN A 63 -2.56 3.05 3.38
C GLN A 63 -2.40 2.56 1.93
N ILE A 64 -3.49 2.66 1.18
CA ILE A 64 -3.51 2.43 -0.26
C ILE A 64 -4.24 3.58 -0.96
N TYR A 65 -3.69 4.02 -2.08
CA TYR A 65 -4.14 5.21 -2.82
C TYR A 65 -4.86 4.86 -4.14
N PHE A 66 -5.37 3.63 -4.21
CA PHE A 66 -6.12 3.09 -5.32
C PHE A 66 -7.08 2.00 -4.82
N HIS A 67 -8.10 1.67 -5.61
CA HIS A 67 -9.03 0.59 -5.33
C HIS A 67 -8.40 -0.77 -5.63
N SER A 68 -8.35 -1.64 -4.62
CA SER A 68 -7.87 -3.02 -4.74
C SER A 68 -8.73 -3.96 -3.90
N GLN A 69 -9.45 -4.84 -4.57
CA GLN A 69 -10.24 -5.89 -3.94
C GLN A 69 -9.33 -6.87 -3.19
N THR A 70 -8.11 -7.08 -3.71
CA THR A 70 -7.07 -7.88 -3.07
C THR A 70 -6.64 -7.29 -1.73
N PHE A 71 -6.37 -5.99 -1.66
CA PHE A 71 -6.04 -5.32 -0.40
C PHE A 71 -7.23 -5.32 0.58
N GLU A 72 -8.44 -5.05 0.09
CA GLU A 72 -9.67 -5.08 0.90
C GLU A 72 -9.96 -6.48 1.48
N SER A 73 -9.52 -7.55 0.82
CA SER A 73 -9.63 -8.94 1.32
C SER A 73 -8.87 -9.17 2.64
N LEU A 74 -7.95 -8.28 3.01
CA LEU A 74 -7.29 -8.30 4.30
C LEU A 74 -8.21 -7.91 5.47
N GLY A 75 -9.40 -7.36 5.18
CA GLY A 75 -10.33 -6.87 6.19
C GLY A 75 -9.87 -5.56 6.85
N ILE A 76 -8.86 -4.90 6.28
CA ILE A 76 -8.31 -3.64 6.77
C ILE A 76 -8.88 -2.47 5.94
N ARG A 77 -9.20 -1.36 6.61
CA ARG A 77 -9.64 -0.13 5.96
C ARG A 77 -8.43 0.76 5.71
N GLY A 78 -7.69 0.49 4.63
CA GLY A 78 -6.51 1.29 4.26
C GLY A 78 -6.70 2.22 3.08
N PHE A 79 -7.85 2.17 2.38
CA PHE A 79 -8.12 3.07 1.27
C PHE A 79 -8.36 4.50 1.78
N VAL A 80 -7.44 5.40 1.45
CA VAL A 80 -7.47 6.80 1.94
C VAL A 80 -7.84 7.82 0.87
N GLY A 81 -7.85 7.41 -0.41
CA GLY A 81 -8.26 8.25 -1.54
C GLY A 81 -7.78 7.68 -2.87
N ASP A 82 -8.49 8.01 -3.94
CA ASP A 82 -8.16 7.51 -5.28
C ASP A 82 -7.20 8.43 -6.03
N VAL A 83 -5.96 8.51 -5.54
CA VAL A 83 -4.93 9.36 -6.15
C VAL A 83 -4.44 8.77 -7.47
N LEU A 84 -4.44 7.44 -7.61
CA LEU A 84 -4.03 6.78 -8.84
C LEU A 84 -4.95 7.15 -10.01
N ARG A 85 -6.27 7.24 -9.81
CA ARG A 85 -7.20 7.65 -10.88
C ARG A 85 -6.87 9.03 -11.41
N TRP A 86 -6.72 9.98 -10.48
CA TRP A 86 -6.38 11.35 -10.82
C TRP A 86 -5.05 11.41 -11.58
N ALA A 87 -4.03 10.69 -11.11
CA ALA A 87 -2.72 10.65 -11.78
C ALA A 87 -2.84 10.11 -13.21
N VAL A 88 -3.56 8.99 -13.41
CA VAL A 88 -3.76 8.39 -14.75
C VAL A 88 -4.51 9.35 -15.68
N GLU A 89 -5.60 9.96 -15.22
CA GLU A 89 -6.40 10.89 -16.02
C GLU A 89 -5.62 12.15 -16.43
N GLU A 90 -4.86 12.74 -15.51
CA GLU A 90 -4.02 13.91 -15.81
C GLU A 90 -2.80 13.55 -16.67
N GLY A 91 -2.21 12.37 -16.44
CA GLY A 91 -1.14 11.83 -17.27
C GLY A 91 -1.57 11.68 -18.72
N GLN A 92 -2.76 11.12 -18.96
CA GLN A 92 -3.33 11.02 -20.31
C GLN A 92 -3.53 12.38 -20.98
N LYS A 93 -4.06 13.38 -20.25
CA LYS A 93 -4.24 14.75 -20.79
C LYS A 93 -2.92 15.40 -21.15
N ALA A 94 -1.86 15.09 -20.39
CA ALA A 94 -0.53 15.63 -20.59
C ALA A 94 0.36 14.81 -21.54
N GLY A 95 -0.07 13.62 -21.98
CA GLY A 95 0.75 12.70 -22.76
C GLY A 95 1.92 12.08 -21.95
N ILE A 96 1.72 11.89 -20.64
CA ILE A 96 2.69 11.31 -19.70
C ILE A 96 2.21 9.91 -19.30
N GLU A 97 3.09 8.91 -19.43
CA GLU A 97 2.83 7.57 -18.90
C GLU A 97 2.87 7.57 -17.37
N VAL A 98 1.87 6.93 -16.76
CA VAL A 98 1.78 6.76 -15.30
C VAL A 98 2.04 5.31 -14.96
N TRP A 99 2.94 5.09 -14.01
CA TRP A 99 3.29 3.78 -13.48
C TRP A 99 2.94 3.73 -11.99
N ALA A 100 2.21 2.71 -11.55
CA ALA A 100 1.87 2.56 -10.13
C ALA A 100 3.04 1.92 -9.36
N TRP A 101 3.56 2.64 -8.38
CA TRP A 101 4.68 2.19 -7.54
C TRP A 101 4.18 1.43 -6.31
N PHE A 102 4.76 0.25 -6.06
CA PHE A 102 4.47 -0.62 -4.93
C PHE A 102 5.67 -0.64 -3.96
N GLU A 103 5.71 0.34 -3.04
CA GLU A 103 6.85 0.65 -2.16
C GLU A 103 7.17 -0.42 -1.10
N TYR A 104 6.27 -1.37 -0.87
CA TYR A 104 6.48 -2.29 0.24
C TYR A 104 6.59 -3.75 -0.15
N GLY A 105 6.82 -4.05 -1.45
CA GLY A 105 7.20 -5.38 -1.98
C GLY A 105 7.01 -6.53 -0.99
N LEU A 106 8.08 -6.96 -0.32
CA LEU A 106 8.04 -7.92 0.79
C LEU A 106 8.22 -7.30 2.17
N MET A 107 8.39 -5.98 2.28
CA MET A 107 8.54 -5.28 3.56
C MET A 107 7.19 -4.90 4.16
N ALA A 108 6.73 -5.55 5.22
CA ALA A 108 5.42 -5.28 5.79
C ALA A 108 5.34 -3.99 6.62
N SER A 109 6.42 -3.63 7.33
CA SER A 109 6.42 -2.45 8.19
C SER A 109 7.78 -2.09 8.77
N TRP A 110 7.98 -0.80 9.03
CA TRP A 110 8.97 -0.30 10.00
C TRP A 110 8.33 -0.19 11.39
N SER A 111 8.65 -1.10 12.30
CA SER A 111 8.07 -1.12 13.65
C SER A 111 8.86 -2.00 14.61
N SER A 112 8.75 -1.73 15.90
CA SER A 112 9.28 -2.59 16.97
C SER A 112 8.59 -3.97 17.04
N SER A 113 7.44 -4.16 16.36
CA SER A 113 6.64 -5.38 16.40
C SER A 113 5.85 -5.56 15.10
N PRO A 114 5.60 -6.81 14.64
CA PRO A 114 4.83 -7.06 13.42
C PRO A 114 3.32 -6.88 13.63
N THR A 115 2.91 -6.51 14.86
CA THR A 115 1.49 -6.42 15.27
C THR A 115 1.09 -4.99 15.63
N VAL A 116 1.75 -4.00 15.04
CA VAL A 116 1.47 -2.57 15.25
C VAL A 116 0.70 -2.01 14.05
N PRO A 117 1.25 -1.94 12.82
CA PRO A 117 0.45 -1.57 11.65
C PRO A 117 -0.65 -2.55 11.35
N ALA A 118 -1.80 -2.06 10.88
CA ALA A 118 -2.93 -2.92 10.53
C ALA A 118 -2.58 -3.94 9.45
N PHE A 119 -1.86 -3.51 8.40
CA PHE A 119 -1.37 -4.39 7.33
C PHE A 119 -0.39 -5.45 7.87
N SER A 120 0.64 -5.01 8.59
CA SER A 120 1.64 -5.91 9.19
C SER A 120 0.99 -6.91 10.16
N THR A 121 0.03 -6.46 10.97
CA THR A 121 -0.76 -7.31 11.87
C THR A 121 -1.58 -8.35 11.09
N ALA A 122 -2.22 -7.94 10.00
CA ALA A 122 -3.01 -8.84 9.15
C ALA A 122 -2.11 -9.89 8.47
N ALA A 123 -0.95 -9.50 7.96
CA ALA A 123 0.04 -10.41 7.39
C ALA A 123 0.61 -11.37 8.46
N HIS A 124 0.94 -10.86 9.65
CA HIS A 124 1.41 -11.66 10.77
C HIS A 124 0.40 -12.74 11.19
N ASN A 125 -0.88 -12.36 11.33
CA ASN A 125 -1.94 -13.28 11.71
C ASN A 125 -2.21 -14.37 10.66
N ARG A 126 -1.86 -14.11 9.39
CA ARG A 126 -1.90 -15.12 8.32
C ARG A 126 -0.63 -16.00 8.25
N GLY A 127 0.35 -15.77 9.12
CA GLY A 127 1.62 -16.50 9.07
C GLY A 127 2.50 -16.11 7.87
N TRP A 128 2.33 -14.90 7.35
CA TRP A 128 3.07 -14.43 6.18
C TRP A 128 4.47 -13.89 6.50
N MET A 129 4.79 -13.65 7.77
CA MET A 129 6.05 -13.05 8.18
C MET A 129 7.22 -14.04 8.12
N ARG A 130 8.31 -13.63 7.49
CA ARG A 130 9.60 -14.29 7.56
C ARG A 130 10.36 -13.92 8.83
N GLY A 131 10.35 -12.64 9.20
CA GLY A 131 11.05 -12.14 10.39
C GLY A 131 11.41 -10.67 10.32
N GLU A 132 12.14 -10.21 11.34
CA GLU A 132 12.64 -8.84 11.44
C GLU A 132 14.10 -8.76 10.98
N ALA A 133 14.42 -7.74 10.18
CA ALA A 133 15.77 -7.39 9.83
C ALA A 133 15.88 -5.88 9.55
N ASN A 134 16.93 -5.27 10.08
CA ASN A 134 17.28 -3.85 9.90
C ASN A 134 16.18 -2.86 10.37
N GLY A 135 15.38 -3.23 11.37
CA GLY A 135 14.26 -2.44 11.89
C GLY A 135 12.94 -2.64 11.15
N TYR A 136 12.90 -3.57 10.19
CA TYR A 136 11.74 -3.82 9.34
C TYR A 136 11.27 -5.27 9.46
N TRP A 137 9.96 -5.46 9.38
CA TRP A 137 9.33 -6.78 9.31
C TRP A 137 9.11 -7.16 7.85
N TRP A 138 9.55 -8.36 7.47
CA TRP A 138 9.51 -8.85 6.10
C TRP A 138 8.57 -10.05 5.98
N MET A 139 7.74 -10.04 4.93
CA MET A 139 6.93 -11.17 4.49
C MET A 139 7.81 -12.20 3.76
N ASP A 140 7.41 -13.47 3.80
CA ASP A 140 8.20 -14.57 3.25
C ASP A 140 8.05 -14.70 1.73
N ALA A 141 9.15 -14.47 1.00
CA ALA A 141 9.26 -14.68 -0.43
C ALA A 141 8.96 -16.13 -0.88
N GLY A 142 9.05 -17.11 0.03
CA GLY A 142 8.70 -18.50 -0.22
C GLY A 142 7.22 -18.82 0.01
N ASN A 143 6.44 -17.89 0.58
CA ASN A 143 5.02 -18.08 0.83
C ASN A 143 4.20 -17.65 -0.41
N THR A 144 3.55 -18.61 -1.07
CA THR A 144 2.77 -18.32 -2.29
C THR A 144 1.58 -17.40 -2.04
N GLU A 145 0.99 -17.41 -0.85
CA GLU A 145 -0.12 -16.48 -0.53
C GLU A 145 0.35 -15.03 -0.50
N VAL A 146 1.57 -14.77 -0.03
CA VAL A 146 2.19 -13.43 -0.07
C VAL A 146 2.37 -12.98 -1.50
N LEU A 147 2.92 -13.86 -2.35
CA LEU A 147 3.19 -13.55 -3.75
C LEU A 147 1.91 -13.34 -4.56
N ASP A 148 0.86 -14.11 -4.26
CA ASP A 148 -0.46 -13.98 -4.90
C ASP A 148 -1.16 -12.70 -4.45
N PHE A 149 -1.00 -12.32 -3.18
CA PHE A 149 -1.48 -11.05 -2.67
C PHE A 149 -0.82 -9.86 -3.38
N LEU A 150 0.50 -9.86 -3.52
CA LEU A 150 1.23 -8.78 -4.21
C LEU A 150 0.85 -8.71 -5.69
N ALA A 151 0.87 -9.85 -6.38
CA ALA A 151 0.47 -9.91 -7.78
C ALA A 151 -1.00 -9.50 -7.99
N GLY A 152 -1.90 -9.88 -7.08
CA GLY A 152 -3.30 -9.49 -7.11
C GLY A 152 -3.49 -7.99 -6.94
N MET A 153 -2.77 -7.34 -6.02
CA MET A 153 -2.81 -5.88 -5.90
C MET A 153 -2.30 -5.17 -7.17
N MET A 154 -1.23 -5.69 -7.77
CA MET A 154 -0.70 -5.17 -9.04
C MET A 154 -1.71 -5.35 -10.18
N GLN A 155 -2.39 -6.49 -10.25
CA GLN A 155 -3.41 -6.76 -11.24
C GLN A 155 -4.65 -5.87 -11.03
N ASP A 156 -5.10 -5.67 -9.79
CA ASP A 156 -6.20 -4.76 -9.47
C ASP A 156 -5.90 -3.34 -9.96
N ALA A 157 -4.67 -2.86 -9.81
CA ALA A 157 -4.27 -1.55 -10.33
C ALA A 157 -4.35 -1.47 -11.86
N LEU A 158 -3.98 -2.53 -12.57
CA LEU A 158 -4.08 -2.57 -14.04
C LEU A 158 -5.54 -2.65 -14.51
N ASP A 159 -6.36 -3.46 -13.83
CA ASP A 159 -7.75 -3.70 -14.21
C ASP A 159 -8.66 -2.50 -13.90
N ASN A 160 -8.46 -1.86 -12.74
CA ASN A 160 -9.31 -0.77 -12.28
C ASN A 160 -8.97 0.59 -12.92
N TYR A 161 -7.81 0.72 -13.57
CA TYR A 161 -7.28 2.00 -14.07
C TYR A 161 -6.88 1.96 -15.55
N PRO A 162 -7.85 2.03 -16.48
CA PRO A 162 -7.57 2.08 -17.91
C PRO A 162 -6.64 3.24 -18.28
N GLY A 163 -5.50 2.90 -18.90
CA GLY A 163 -4.48 3.87 -19.29
C GLY A 163 -3.30 4.00 -18.33
N LEU A 164 -3.31 3.26 -17.22
CA LEU A 164 -2.09 3.00 -16.48
C LEU A 164 -1.09 2.27 -17.40
N ALA A 165 0.14 2.77 -17.50
CA ALA A 165 1.15 2.22 -18.40
C ALA A 165 1.74 0.91 -17.88
N GLY A 166 1.82 0.78 -16.55
CA GLY A 166 2.34 -0.41 -15.88
C GLY A 166 2.41 -0.23 -14.37
N VAL A 167 3.05 -1.19 -13.73
CA VAL A 167 3.28 -1.24 -12.29
C VAL A 167 4.78 -1.41 -12.03
N GLN A 168 5.26 -0.92 -10.89
CA GLN A 168 6.67 -1.00 -10.52
C GLN A 168 6.81 -1.58 -9.11
N LEU A 169 7.61 -2.64 -9.00
CA LEU A 169 8.17 -3.11 -7.74
C LEU A 169 9.45 -2.32 -7.45
N ASP A 170 9.61 -1.85 -6.21
CA ASP A 170 10.83 -1.20 -5.79
C ASP A 170 11.82 -2.17 -5.14
N ASP A 171 12.83 -1.59 -4.49
CA ASP A 171 13.91 -2.32 -3.86
C ASP A 171 13.50 -3.09 -2.60
N HIS A 172 12.28 -2.88 -2.10
CA HIS A 172 11.71 -3.68 -1.02
C HIS A 172 11.09 -5.00 -1.51
N PHE A 173 11.05 -5.27 -2.82
CA PHE A 173 10.87 -6.65 -3.31
C PHE A 173 12.18 -7.45 -3.19
N ALA A 174 12.52 -7.75 -1.93
CA ALA A 174 13.79 -8.32 -1.50
C ALA A 174 13.61 -9.13 -0.22
N GLN A 175 14.60 -9.93 0.14
CA GLN A 175 14.62 -10.62 1.44
C GLN A 175 16.00 -10.52 2.10
N PRO A 176 16.14 -9.78 3.22
CA PRO A 176 17.42 -9.60 3.88
C PRO A 176 18.14 -10.92 4.19
N SER A 177 19.45 -10.96 3.97
CA SER A 177 20.24 -12.17 4.17
C SER A 177 20.31 -12.65 5.62
N GLN A 178 20.03 -11.77 6.59
CA GLN A 178 19.83 -12.15 8.00
C GLN A 178 18.66 -13.12 8.21
N LEU A 179 17.70 -13.17 7.27
CA LEU A 179 16.53 -14.05 7.30
C LEU A 179 16.75 -15.39 6.57
N GLY A 180 17.93 -15.57 5.96
CA GLY A 180 18.34 -16.76 5.20
C GLY A 180 19.27 -16.39 4.04
N THR A 181 20.30 -17.19 3.78
CA THR A 181 21.26 -16.95 2.68
C THR A 181 21.02 -17.85 1.47
N ASP A 182 20.21 -18.90 1.61
CA ASP A 182 19.74 -19.79 0.55
C ASP A 182 18.58 -19.20 -0.26
N LEU A 183 18.22 -17.94 0.01
CA LEU A 183 17.03 -17.29 -0.50
C LEU A 183 17.16 -16.71 -1.91
N VAL A 184 18.34 -16.75 -2.55
CA VAL A 184 18.52 -16.23 -3.92
C VAL A 184 17.62 -16.96 -4.92
N LEU A 185 17.53 -18.29 -4.82
CA LEU A 185 16.62 -19.08 -5.64
C LEU A 185 15.15 -18.79 -5.29
N THR A 186 14.85 -18.62 -4.01
CA THR A 186 13.50 -18.26 -3.52
C THR A 186 13.04 -16.93 -4.12
N MET A 187 13.88 -15.89 -4.09
CA MET A 187 13.58 -14.59 -4.69
C MET A 187 13.39 -14.68 -6.21
N THR A 188 14.19 -15.52 -6.88
CA THR A 188 14.02 -15.75 -8.33
C THR A 188 12.68 -16.41 -8.65
N ASN A 189 12.26 -17.38 -7.83
CA ASN A 189 10.95 -18.01 -7.96
C ASN A 189 9.80 -17.05 -7.62
N ALA A 190 10.00 -16.18 -6.63
CA ALA A 190 9.06 -15.13 -6.27
C ALA A 190 8.82 -14.16 -7.44
N ALA A 191 9.91 -13.66 -8.06
CA ALA A 191 9.83 -12.77 -9.22
C ALA A 191 9.06 -13.44 -10.38
N ARG A 192 9.40 -14.68 -10.72
CA ARG A 192 8.70 -15.45 -11.77
C ARG A 192 7.22 -15.67 -11.45
N ARG A 193 6.87 -15.90 -10.18
CA ARG A 193 5.47 -16.08 -9.77
C ARG A 193 4.66 -14.80 -9.93
N ILE A 194 5.20 -13.65 -9.56
CA ILE A 194 4.51 -12.36 -9.77
C ILE A 194 4.35 -12.10 -11.28
N LEU A 195 5.43 -12.22 -12.04
CA LEU A 195 5.43 -11.98 -13.50
C LEU A 195 4.49 -12.94 -14.25
N GLY A 196 4.29 -14.16 -13.75
CA GLY A 196 3.34 -15.13 -14.32
C GLY A 196 1.87 -14.83 -14.02
N GLN A 197 1.57 -13.92 -13.09
CA GLN A 197 0.20 -13.59 -12.67
C GLN A 197 -0.24 -12.20 -13.11
N VAL A 198 0.69 -11.25 -13.24
CA VAL A 198 0.39 -9.88 -13.66
C VAL A 198 0.39 -9.81 -15.19
N SER A 199 -0.74 -9.46 -15.79
CA SER A 199 -0.88 -9.45 -17.26
C SER A 199 -0.29 -8.22 -17.95
N GLY A 200 0.04 -7.17 -17.18
CA GLY A 200 0.55 -5.89 -17.68
C GLY A 200 2.08 -5.78 -17.66
N ARG A 201 2.58 -4.57 -17.94
CA ARG A 201 4.00 -4.27 -17.85
C ARG A 201 4.42 -4.13 -16.39
N VAL A 202 5.47 -4.85 -16.02
CA VAL A 202 6.05 -4.79 -14.67
C VAL A 202 7.48 -4.26 -14.77
N SER A 203 7.74 -3.12 -14.12
CA SER A 203 9.05 -2.54 -13.89
C SER A 203 9.61 -3.02 -12.56
N PHE A 204 10.94 -3.14 -12.45
CA PHE A 204 11.61 -3.44 -11.18
C PHE A 204 12.73 -2.44 -10.91
N SER A 205 12.73 -1.81 -9.74
CA SER A 205 13.80 -0.92 -9.29
C SER A 205 14.67 -1.62 -8.24
N PRO A 206 15.74 -2.34 -8.63
CA PRO A 206 16.56 -3.09 -7.70
C PRO A 206 17.58 -2.25 -6.93
N ILE A 207 18.01 -2.81 -5.79
CA ILE A 207 19.16 -2.33 -5.00
C ILE A 207 20.45 -2.36 -5.82
N VAL A 208 21.26 -1.30 -5.66
CA VAL A 208 22.66 -1.24 -6.10
C VAL A 208 23.61 -0.98 -4.91
N PRO A 209 24.91 -1.34 -5.02
CA PRO A 209 25.52 -2.14 -6.08
C PRO A 209 25.00 -3.59 -6.08
N THR A 210 25.21 -4.31 -7.18
CA THR A 210 24.75 -5.70 -7.36
C THR A 210 25.27 -6.63 -6.26
N SER A 211 26.47 -6.37 -5.74
CA SER A 211 27.03 -7.10 -4.60
C SER A 211 26.22 -6.92 -3.31
N LEU A 212 25.65 -5.74 -3.07
CA LEU A 212 24.75 -5.50 -1.95
C LEU A 212 23.39 -6.18 -2.18
N SER A 213 22.85 -6.08 -3.39
CA SER A 213 21.58 -6.72 -3.76
C SER A 213 21.62 -8.24 -3.52
N VAL A 214 22.68 -8.91 -3.98
CA VAL A 214 22.83 -10.35 -3.80
C VAL A 214 23.16 -10.71 -2.34
N ASN A 215 24.21 -10.11 -1.76
CA ASN A 215 24.73 -10.56 -0.46
C ASN A 215 23.91 -10.04 0.74
N GLY A 216 23.27 -8.87 0.58
CA GLY A 216 22.47 -8.23 1.62
C GLY A 216 21.00 -8.61 1.55
N TYR A 217 20.48 -8.89 0.36
CA TYR A 217 19.04 -8.94 0.10
C TYR A 217 18.58 -10.12 -0.76
N ASN A 218 19.49 -11.03 -1.11
CA ASN A 218 19.20 -12.24 -1.88
C ASN A 218 18.56 -11.98 -3.25
N VAL A 219 18.77 -10.80 -3.84
CA VAL A 219 18.23 -10.46 -5.17
C VAL A 219 19.36 -10.47 -6.19
N ASP A 220 19.34 -11.43 -7.12
CA ASP A 220 20.27 -11.47 -8.27
C ASP A 220 19.60 -10.96 -9.55
N TRP A 221 19.25 -9.69 -9.54
CA TRP A 221 18.57 -9.05 -10.66
C TRP A 221 19.41 -9.00 -11.93
N VAL A 222 20.74 -9.09 -11.84
CA VAL A 222 21.62 -9.18 -13.01
C VAL A 222 21.42 -10.50 -13.73
N SER A 223 21.27 -11.61 -13.00
CA SER A 223 20.91 -12.89 -13.61
C SER A 223 19.50 -12.85 -14.19
N TRP A 224 18.55 -12.17 -13.54
CA TRP A 224 17.19 -11.97 -14.07
C TRP A 224 17.17 -11.21 -15.40
N VAL A 225 18.02 -10.18 -15.57
CA VAL A 225 18.22 -9.47 -16.83
C VAL A 225 18.80 -10.39 -17.91
N LYS A 226 19.84 -11.17 -17.56
CA LYS A 226 20.51 -12.07 -18.52
C LYS A 226 19.61 -13.21 -18.99
N GLU A 227 18.75 -13.69 -18.10
CA GLU A 227 17.80 -14.77 -18.37
C GLU A 227 16.48 -14.27 -18.97
N ASP A 228 16.27 -12.95 -19.03
CA ASP A 228 15.04 -12.30 -19.48
C ASP A 228 13.78 -12.91 -18.85
N ILE A 229 13.68 -12.84 -17.52
CA ILE A 229 12.59 -13.50 -16.79
C ILE A 229 11.22 -12.82 -16.97
N GLY A 230 11.14 -11.69 -17.68
CA GLY A 230 9.87 -11.06 -18.07
C GLY A 230 9.59 -9.66 -17.49
N PHE A 231 10.49 -9.07 -16.70
CA PHE A 231 10.35 -7.64 -16.35
C PHE A 231 10.43 -6.76 -17.61
N HIS A 232 9.54 -5.78 -17.72
CA HIS A 232 9.51 -4.84 -18.85
C HIS A 232 10.75 -3.94 -18.88
N GLU A 233 11.17 -3.49 -17.70
CA GLU A 233 12.35 -2.67 -17.52
C GLU A 233 12.95 -2.89 -16.12
N TYR A 234 14.23 -2.56 -15.99
CA TYR A 234 14.93 -2.50 -14.71
C TYR A 234 15.42 -1.07 -14.50
N VAL A 235 15.18 -0.53 -13.30
CA VAL A 235 15.53 0.85 -12.91
C VAL A 235 16.43 0.80 -11.66
N PRO A 236 17.70 0.38 -11.77
CA PRO A 236 18.59 0.28 -10.61
C PRO A 236 18.78 1.66 -9.95
N GLN A 237 18.70 1.71 -8.62
CA GLN A 237 18.77 2.96 -7.84
C GLN A 237 20.14 3.65 -7.86
#